data_AF-A0A974S6I0-F1
#
_entry.id   AF-A0A974S6I0-F1
#
_cell.length_a   1.000
_cell.length_b   1.000
_cell.length_c   1.000
_cell.angle_alpha   90.00
_cell.angle_beta   90.00
_cell.angle_gamma   90.00
#
_symmetry.space_group_name_H-M   'P 1'
#
loop_
_entity.id
_entity.type
_entity.pdbx_description
1 polymer ?
#
loop_
_entity_poly.entity_id
_entity_poly.type
_entity_poly.pdbx_seq_one_letter_code
_entity_poly.pdbx_strand_id
1 'polypeptide(L)'
;MNKQGIIADASISNGHGVFSKANNTAEDGENLGRASQYANQVVTIIQSAKLSNGLTTYQFQLNGKTIGWVDSRAFGTIFDDLISQKNYDYNAKSKSSE
;
A
#
# COMPACT_ATOMS: atom_id res chain seq x y z
N MET A 1 0.45 1.22 15.22
CA MET A 1 1.28 0.78 14.08
C MET A 1 1.37 1.96 13.15
N ASN A 2 2.58 2.49 12.90
CA ASN A 2 2.80 3.53 11.91
C ASN A 2 3.76 2.94 10.88
N LYS A 3 3.28 1.93 10.16
CA LYS A 3 4.09 1.21 9.17
C LYS A 3 4.22 2.08 7.94
N GLN A 4 5.31 1.94 7.21
CA GLN A 4 5.43 2.55 5.88
C GLN A 4 5.26 1.48 4.82
N GLY A 5 4.70 1.83 3.67
CA GLY A 5 4.58 0.94 2.53
C GLY A 5 4.80 1.69 1.24
N ILE A 6 5.24 0.98 0.21
CA ILE A 6 5.33 1.51 -1.15
C ILE A 6 4.18 0.89 -1.95
N ILE A 7 3.35 1.73 -2.54
CA ILE A 7 2.34 1.26 -3.50
C ILE A 7 3.10 0.75 -4.72
N ALA A 8 2.78 -0.47 -5.15
CA ALA A 8 3.43 -1.11 -6.29
C ALA A 8 3.23 -0.30 -7.58
N ASP A 9 4.07 -0.59 -8.58
CA ASP A 9 3.97 -0.02 -9.92
C ASP A 9 2.54 -0.02 -10.46
N ALA A 10 2.24 0.96 -11.32
CA ALA A 10 0.91 1.12 -11.89
C ALA A 10 0.38 -0.17 -12.54
N SER A 11 1.23 -1.00 -13.14
CA SER A 11 0.82 -2.30 -13.70
C SER A 11 0.18 -3.24 -12.68
N ILE A 12 0.62 -3.20 -11.42
CA ILE A 12 0.08 -4.00 -10.31
C ILE A 12 -1.07 -3.23 -9.64
N SER A 13 -0.82 -1.98 -9.27
CA SER A 13 -1.77 -1.16 -8.50
C SER A 13 -3.01 -0.70 -9.30
N ASN A 14 -2.99 -0.74 -10.63
CA ASN A 14 -4.15 -0.40 -11.47
C ASN A 14 -5.31 -1.40 -11.33
N GLY A 15 -5.03 -2.63 -10.90
CA GLY A 15 -6.04 -3.63 -10.56
C GLY A 15 -6.70 -3.41 -9.20
N HIS A 16 -6.21 -2.47 -8.40
CA HIS A 16 -6.65 -2.25 -7.03
C HIS A 16 -7.31 -0.87 -6.87
N GLY A 17 -8.57 -0.85 -6.45
CA GLY A 17 -9.30 0.37 -6.11
C GLY A 17 -8.90 0.90 -4.73
N VAL A 18 -9.03 2.22 -4.56
CA VAL A 18 -8.90 2.90 -3.28
C VAL A 18 -10.30 3.26 -2.80
N PHE A 19 -10.63 2.92 -1.55
CA PHE A 19 -11.97 3.05 -0.99
C PHE A 19 -11.98 3.91 0.26
N SER A 20 -13.08 4.60 0.53
CA SER A 20 -13.22 5.42 1.74
C SER A 20 -13.31 4.60 3.03
N LYS A 21 -13.68 3.32 2.94
CA LYS A 21 -13.82 2.39 4.07
C LYS A 21 -13.06 1.09 3.86
N ALA A 22 -12.77 0.39 4.96
CA ALA A 22 -12.09 -0.90 4.97
C ALA A 22 -12.84 -1.98 4.19
N ASN A 23 -14.18 -1.95 4.27
CA ASN A 23 -15.06 -2.84 3.53
C ASN A 23 -15.00 -2.42 2.06
N ASN A 24 -14.20 -3.14 1.27
CA ASN A 24 -14.09 -3.02 -0.19
C ASN A 24 -15.38 -3.56 -0.87
N THR A 25 -16.53 -3.28 -0.27
CA THR A 25 -17.85 -3.58 -0.79
C THR A 25 -18.46 -2.27 -1.25
N ALA A 26 -18.87 -2.24 -2.51
CA ALA A 26 -19.47 -1.07 -3.14
C ALA A 26 -20.77 -0.59 -2.44
N GLU A 27 -21.34 -1.40 -1.54
CA GLU A 27 -22.51 -1.04 -0.74
C GLU A 27 -22.24 0.02 0.32
N ASP A 28 -21.00 0.14 0.83
CA ASP A 28 -20.67 1.04 1.93
C ASP A 28 -19.44 1.93 1.69
N GLY A 29 -18.53 1.50 0.81
CA GLY A 29 -17.28 2.19 0.51
C GLY A 29 -17.35 2.94 -0.82
N GLU A 30 -17.18 4.27 -0.78
CA GLU A 30 -17.02 5.06 -1.99
C GLU A 30 -15.68 4.73 -2.64
N ASN A 31 -15.70 4.46 -3.94
CA ASN A 31 -14.49 4.32 -4.73
C ASN A 31 -13.87 5.72 -4.95
N LEU A 32 -12.74 5.97 -4.31
CA LEU A 32 -12.00 7.23 -4.36
C LEU A 32 -11.06 7.31 -5.58
N GLY A 33 -10.86 6.19 -6.27
CA GLY A 33 -9.98 6.10 -7.43
C GLY A 33 -9.17 4.82 -7.46
N ARG A 34 -8.05 4.84 -8.18
CA ARG A 34 -7.19 3.66 -8.37
C ARG A 34 -5.90 3.83 -7.59
N ALA A 35 -5.39 2.72 -7.04
CA ALA A 35 -4.13 2.74 -6.32
C ALA A 35 -2.95 3.14 -7.22
N SER A 36 -3.07 2.95 -8.54
CA SER A 36 -2.09 3.39 -9.54
C SER A 36 -1.82 4.90 -9.53
N GLN A 37 -2.75 5.72 -9.02
CA GLN A 37 -2.52 7.15 -8.82
C GLN A 37 -1.43 7.45 -7.79
N TYR A 38 -1.15 6.47 -6.93
CA TYR A 38 -0.16 6.54 -5.86
C TYR A 38 1.00 5.56 -6.09
N ALA A 39 1.11 4.96 -7.29
CA ALA A 39 2.16 4.01 -7.62
C ALA A 39 3.56 4.60 -7.35
N ASN A 40 4.46 3.77 -6.83
CA ASN A 40 5.82 4.13 -6.45
C ASN A 40 5.94 5.24 -5.40
N GLN A 41 4.84 5.57 -4.71
CA GLN A 41 4.87 6.51 -3.59
C GLN A 41 4.98 5.75 -2.27
N VAL A 42 5.81 6.30 -1.38
CA VAL A 42 5.87 5.88 0.01
C VAL A 42 4.67 6.47 0.74
N VAL A 43 3.89 5.62 1.38
CA VAL A 43 2.70 5.97 2.15
C VAL A 43 2.80 5.40 3.56
N THR A 44 2.14 6.05 4.51
CA THR A 44 2.08 5.57 5.89
C THR A 44 0.82 4.74 6.08
N ILE A 45 0.97 3.46 6.39
CA ILE A 45 -0.12 2.58 6.78
C ILE A 45 -0.44 2.83 8.25
N ILE A 46 -1.65 3.32 8.50
CA ILE A 46 -2.13 3.69 9.84
C ILE A 46 -3.08 2.67 10.43
N GLN A 47 -3.76 1.88 9.58
CA GLN A 47 -4.70 0.83 10.02
C GLN A 47 -4.68 -0.36 9.08
N SER A 48 -5.08 -1.52 9.62
CA SER A 48 -5.28 -2.76 8.87
C SER A 48 -6.62 -3.38 9.24
N ALA A 49 -7.33 -3.90 8.23
CA ALA A 49 -8.60 -4.57 8.42
C ALA A 49 -8.61 -5.87 7.61
N LYS A 50 -9.06 -6.95 8.25
CA LYS A 50 -9.30 -8.23 7.58
C LYS A 50 -10.79 -8.38 7.34
N LEU A 51 -11.16 -8.53 6.08
CA LEU A 51 -12.52 -8.72 5.62
C LEU A 51 -12.97 -10.17 5.83
N SER A 52 -14.29 -10.37 5.91
CA SER A 52 -14.91 -11.69 6.11
C SER A 52 -14.59 -12.68 4.98
N ASN A 53 -14.33 -12.19 3.78
CA ASN A 53 -13.89 -12.97 2.62
C ASN A 53 -12.38 -13.35 2.66
N GLY A 54 -11.66 -12.97 3.72
CA GLY A 54 -10.24 -13.27 3.90
C GLY A 54 -9.28 -12.24 3.28
N LEU A 55 -9.78 -11.20 2.61
CA LEU A 55 -8.95 -10.11 2.10
C LEU A 55 -8.46 -9.20 3.22
N THR A 56 -7.21 -8.76 3.14
CA THR A 56 -6.65 -7.75 4.05
C THR A 56 -6.53 -6.43 3.32
N THR A 57 -7.09 -5.37 3.90
CA THR A 57 -6.98 -4.00 3.42
C THR A 57 -6.21 -3.14 4.41
N TYR A 58 -5.46 -2.17 3.90
CA TYR A 58 -4.70 -1.22 4.69
C TYR A 58 -5.17 0.20 4.43
N GLN A 59 -5.37 0.96 5.51
CA GLN A 59 -5.60 2.39 5.42
C GLN A 59 -4.26 3.11 5.35
N PHE A 60 -4.10 3.95 4.34
CA PHE A 60 -2.86 4.68 4.13
C PHE A 60 -3.06 6.20 4.11
N GLN A 61 -2.00 6.88 4.50
CA GLN A 61 -1.86 8.33 4.42
C GLN A 61 -0.73 8.68 3.48
N LEU A 62 -0.92 9.77 2.73
CA LEU A 62 0.09 10.39 1.91
C LEU A 62 0.28 11.82 2.39
N ASN A 63 1.52 12.23 2.69
CA ASN A 63 1.83 13.57 3.20
C ASN A 63 1.01 13.97 4.44
N GLY A 64 0.76 13.01 5.35
CA GLY A 64 -0.05 13.24 6.55
C GLY A 64 -1.57 13.33 6.31
N LYS A 65 -2.03 13.23 5.06
CA LYS A 65 -3.45 13.18 4.71
C LYS A 65 -3.90 11.73 4.51
N THR A 66 -4.95 11.32 5.23
CA THR A 66 -5.61 10.04 4.99
C THR A 66 -6.23 10.04 3.60
N ILE A 67 -5.78 9.10 2.76
CA ILE A 67 -6.30 8.94 1.40
C ILE A 67 -7.45 7.94 1.41
N GLY A 68 -7.22 6.76 1.97
CA GLY A 68 -8.25 5.71 2.00
C GLY A 68 -7.68 4.34 2.29
N TRP A 69 -8.48 3.33 1.98
CA TRP A 69 -8.20 1.91 2.13
C TRP A 69 -7.88 1.29 0.79
N VAL A 70 -6.81 0.50 0.74
CA VAL A 70 -6.44 -0.26 -0.45
C VAL A 70 -6.10 -1.69 -0.04
N ASP A 71 -6.27 -2.63 -0.96
CA ASP A 71 -5.88 -4.02 -0.73
C ASP A 71 -4.38 -4.12 -0.40
N SER A 72 -4.03 -4.96 0.57
CA SER A 72 -2.65 -5.25 0.95
C SER A 72 -1.76 -5.67 -0.24
N ARG A 73 -2.36 -6.30 -1.27
CA ARG A 73 -1.68 -6.73 -2.50
C ARG A 73 -1.30 -5.57 -3.44
N ALA A 74 -1.86 -4.37 -3.22
CA ALA A 74 -1.48 -3.18 -3.96
C ALA A 74 -0.13 -2.60 -3.50
N PHE A 75 0.38 -3.02 -2.33
CA PHE A 75 1.69 -2.63 -1.84
C PHE A 75 2.75 -3.59 -2.39
N GLY A 76 3.81 -3.03 -2.98
CA GLY A 76 4.95 -3.83 -3.45
C GLY A 76 5.86 -4.22 -2.30
N THR A 77 6.06 -3.30 -1.36
CA THR A 77 6.90 -3.47 -0.18
C THR A 77 6.21 -2.83 1.01
N ILE A 78 6.15 -3.54 2.14
CA ILE A 78 5.70 -3.00 3.42
C ILE A 78 6.86 -3.07 4.40
N PHE A 79 7.21 -1.91 4.93
CA PHE A 79 8.19 -1.76 5.99
C PHE A 79 7.48 -1.97 7.32
N ASP A 80 7.59 -3.18 7.85
CA ASP A 80 7.17 -3.46 9.21
C ASP A 80 8.20 -2.86 10.18
N ASP A 81 7.72 -2.17 11.22
CA ASP A 81 8.53 -1.60 12.32
C ASP A 81 9.44 -2.64 13.03
N LEU A 82 9.31 -3.94 12.70
CA LEU A 82 10.21 -5.01 13.11
C LEU A 82 11.59 -4.98 12.43
N ILE A 83 11.83 -4.10 11.46
CA ILE A 83 13.19 -3.81 10.95
C ILE A 83 13.82 -2.66 11.76
N SER A 84 13.74 -2.76 13.08
CA SER A 84 14.84 -2.25 13.90
C SER A 84 15.98 -3.25 13.71
N GLN A 85 17.03 -2.83 13.01
CA GLN A 85 18.36 -3.45 13.10
C GLN A 85 18.56 -4.81 12.40
N LYS A 86 18.32 -4.91 11.09
CA LYS A 86 19.14 -5.80 10.24
C LYS A 86 19.11 -5.36 8.78
N ASN A 87 20.25 -4.81 8.34
CA ASN A 87 20.75 -4.74 6.96
C ASN A 87 19.75 -5.14 5.87
N TYR A 88 19.06 -4.15 5.30
CA TYR A 88 18.84 -4.18 3.86
C TYR A 88 19.93 -3.34 3.23
N ASP A 89 21.11 -3.97 3.16
CA ASP A 89 22.02 -3.73 2.04
C ASP A 89 21.19 -3.88 0.76
N TYR A 90 20.80 -2.77 0.16
CA TYR A 90 20.36 -2.74 -1.22
C TYR A 90 21.56 -3.03 -2.13
N ASN A 91 22.11 -4.24 -2.00
CA ASN A 91 22.77 -4.95 -3.09
C ASN A 91 21.68 -5.45 -4.05
N ALA A 92 21.02 -4.52 -4.74
CA ALA A 92 20.46 -4.79 -6.05
C ALA A 92 21.48 -4.29 -7.08
N LYS A 93 22.56 -5.04 -7.27
CA LYS A 93 23.57 -4.74 -8.28
C LYS A 93 23.13 -5.31 -9.63
N SER A 94 23.40 -4.52 -10.68
CA SER A 94 23.32 -4.77 -12.13
C SER A 94 21.95 -4.45 -12.78
N LYS A 95 21.89 -3.51 -13.73
CA LYS A 95 22.66 -3.57 -14.98
C LYS A 95 23.22 -2.21 -15.44
N SER A 96 24.49 -2.29 -15.82
CA SER A 96 25.39 -1.31 -16.43
C SER A 96 24.88 -0.71 -17.74
N SER A 97 25.19 0.57 -17.97
CA SER A 97 25.38 1.14 -19.31
C SER A 97 26.50 2.19 -19.26
N GLU A 98 27.73 1.72 -19.45
CA GLU A 98 28.84 2.49 -20.05
C GLU A 98 29.23 1.78 -21.34
#